data_AF-A0A7S0PZC7-F1
#
_entry.id   AF-A0A7S0PZC7-F1
#
_cell.length_a   1.000
_cell.length_b   1.000
_cell.length_c   1.000
_cell.angle_alpha   90.00
_cell.angle_beta   90.00
_cell.angle_gamma   90.00
#
_symmetry.space_group_name_H-M   'P 1'
#
loop_
_entity.id
_entity.type
_entity.pdbx_description
1 polymer ?
#
loop_
_entity_poly.entity_id
_entity_poly.type
_entity_poly.pdbx_seq_one_letter_code
_entity_poly.pdbx_strand_id
1 'polypeptide(L)'
;DADHWYRNLDKLIHYVNLNGSVHAFYSTPSLYTDQKKLYAGSYPVREDDIFPLGDNSHNYWSGYFTSRPALKRQVRVSTNLLASARQLELVTNTTAAEVGAPTPHASPPVGSSWTDSLEGV
;
A
#
# COMPACT_ATOMS: atom_id res chain seq x y z
N ASP A 1 5.12 23.26 7.60
CA ASP A 1 6.52 23.06 8.00
C ASP A 1 6.58 22.30 9.33
N ALA A 2 7.56 21.43 9.52
CA ALA A 2 7.68 20.59 10.73
C ALA A 2 8.00 21.42 11.98
N ASP A 3 8.81 22.47 11.82
CA ASP A 3 9.22 23.37 12.90
C ASP A 3 8.02 23.99 13.66
N HIS A 4 6.98 24.41 12.96
CA HIS A 4 5.75 24.94 13.56
C HIS A 4 5.09 23.95 14.54
N TRP A 5 5.02 22.67 14.17
CA TRP A 5 4.39 21.63 15.00
C TRP A 5 5.24 21.32 16.22
N TYR A 6 6.55 21.11 16.02
CA TYR A 6 7.48 20.82 17.12
C TYR A 6 7.51 21.96 18.14
N ARG A 7 7.59 23.22 17.70
CA ARG A 7 7.59 24.37 18.64
C ARG A 7 6.34 24.45 19.52
N ASN A 8 5.18 24.09 18.98
CA ASN A 8 3.92 24.12 19.74
C ASN A 8 3.80 22.90 20.65
N LEU A 9 4.18 21.71 20.17
CA LEU A 9 4.19 20.48 20.97
C LEU A 9 5.19 20.56 22.13
N ASP A 10 6.38 21.15 21.93
CA ASP A 10 7.37 21.36 22.98
C ASP A 10 6.81 22.21 24.12
N LYS A 11 6.10 23.29 23.79
CA LYS A 11 5.43 24.14 24.79
C LYS A 11 4.34 23.38 25.54
N LEU A 12 3.52 22.61 24.81
CA LEU A 12 2.47 21.81 25.43
C LEU A 12 3.07 20.77 26.38
N ILE A 13 4.05 19.99 25.93
CA ILE A 13 4.75 18.99 26.75
C ILE A 13 5.35 19.66 28.00
N HIS A 14 6.01 20.80 27.83
CA HIS A 14 6.62 21.53 28.95
C HIS A 14 5.59 21.96 30.00
N TYR A 15 4.55 22.70 29.61
CA TYR A 15 3.58 23.24 30.58
C TYR A 15 2.64 22.18 31.16
N VAL A 16 2.32 21.13 30.40
CA VAL A 16 1.54 19.99 30.90
C VAL A 16 2.34 19.23 31.96
N ASN A 17 3.62 18.96 31.71
CA ASN A 17 4.47 18.26 32.67
C ASN A 17 4.78 19.14 33.90
N LEU A 18 4.87 20.47 33.75
CA LEU A 18 4.95 21.40 34.88
C LEU A 18 3.69 21.38 35.75
N ASN A 19 2.50 21.28 35.15
CA ASN A 19 1.25 21.16 35.88
C ASN A 19 1.17 19.83 36.67
N GLY A 20 1.71 18.73 36.12
CA GLY A 20 1.88 17.46 36.82
C GLY A 20 0.64 16.58 36.91
N SER A 21 -0.53 17.03 36.44
CA SER A 21 -1.75 16.20 36.45
C SER A 21 -1.66 15.01 35.49
N VAL A 22 -0.91 15.15 34.39
CA VAL A 22 -0.62 14.09 33.42
C VAL A 22 0.83 14.24 32.93
N HIS A 23 1.38 13.18 32.34
CA HIS A 23 2.72 13.19 31.75
C HIS A 23 2.64 13.05 30.23
N ALA A 24 3.05 14.08 29.51
CA ALA A 24 3.12 14.13 28.05
C ALA A 24 4.57 14.01 27.57
N PHE A 25 4.79 13.29 26.46
CA PHE A 25 6.10 13.13 25.84
C PHE A 25 5.96 12.74 24.37
N TYR A 26 7.00 13.00 23.57
CA TYR A 26 7.05 12.49 22.20
C TYR A 26 7.14 10.97 22.19
N SER A 27 6.37 10.33 21.32
CA SER A 27 6.28 8.88 21.28
C SER A 27 6.21 8.37 19.86
N THR A 28 6.32 7.05 19.73
CA THR A 28 6.07 6.29 18.51
C THR A 28 4.97 5.27 18.78
N PRO A 29 4.27 4.78 17.76
CA PRO A 29 3.29 3.71 17.95
C PRO A 29 3.87 2.50 18.71
N SER A 30 5.13 2.13 18.45
CA SER A 30 5.82 1.04 19.16
C SER A 30 5.97 1.31 20.66
N LEU A 31 6.45 2.52 21.04
CA LEU A 31 6.60 2.89 22.46
C LEU A 31 5.25 2.89 23.18
N TYR A 32 4.20 3.39 22.54
CA TYR A 32 2.84 3.32 23.09
C TYR A 32 2.40 1.87 23.33
N THR A 33 2.56 1.01 22.33
CA THR A 33 2.19 -0.41 22.43
C THR A 33 2.98 -1.14 23.51
N ASP A 34 4.27 -0.86 23.66
CA ASP A 34 5.09 -1.47 24.73
C ASP A 34 4.61 -1.07 26.12
N GLN A 35 4.22 0.19 26.32
CA GLN A 35 3.60 0.61 27.59
C GLN A 35 2.23 -0.04 27.80
N LYS A 36 1.42 -0.19 26.74
CA LYS A 36 0.11 -0.86 26.85
C LYS A 36 0.25 -2.33 27.25
N LYS A 37 1.28 -3.05 26.76
CA LYS A 37 1.54 -4.44 27.17
C LYS A 37 1.79 -4.61 28.67
N LEU A 38 2.27 -3.58 29.37
CA LEU A 38 2.50 -3.60 30.81
C LEU A 38 1.21 -3.50 31.64
N TYR A 39 0.07 -3.24 30.98
CA TYR A 39 -1.22 -3.20 31.65
C TYR A 39 -1.58 -4.56 32.25
N ALA A 40 -1.87 -4.59 33.55
CA ALA A 40 -2.12 -5.82 34.30
C ALA A 40 -3.50 -6.47 34.04
N GLY A 41 -4.36 -5.84 33.24
CA GLY A 41 -5.67 -6.38 32.88
C GLY A 41 -5.66 -7.20 31.59
N SER A 42 -6.82 -7.72 31.20
CA SER A 42 -7.01 -8.46 29.94
C SER A 42 -7.59 -7.58 28.84
N TYR A 43 -7.19 -7.84 27.60
CA TYR A 43 -7.84 -7.27 26.41
C TYR A 43 -8.97 -8.18 25.92
N PRO A 44 -10.06 -7.62 25.38
CA PRO A 44 -11.07 -8.42 24.71
C PRO A 44 -10.49 -9.06 23.44
N VAL A 45 -10.88 -10.29 23.16
CA VAL A 45 -10.52 -11.00 21.92
C VAL A 45 -11.46 -10.56 20.81
N ARG A 46 -10.92 -10.31 19.62
CA ARG A 46 -11.65 -9.98 18.39
C ARG A 46 -11.23 -10.97 17.30
N GLU A 47 -12.21 -11.62 16.66
CA GLU A 47 -11.97 -12.69 15.67
C GLU A 47 -12.45 -12.32 14.26
N ASP A 48 -13.27 -11.27 14.15
CA ASP A 48 -13.88 -10.80 12.91
C ASP A 48 -13.00 -9.77 12.18
N ASP A 49 -13.36 -9.51 10.92
CA ASP A 49 -12.77 -8.40 10.16
C ASP A 49 -13.41 -7.05 10.55
N ILE A 50 -13.06 -5.99 9.84
CA ILE A 50 -13.58 -4.64 10.06
C ILE A 50 -14.39 -4.13 8.86
N PHE A 51 -14.99 -5.03 8.06
CA PHE A 51 -15.72 -4.67 6.85
C PHE A 51 -17.24 -4.86 6.96
N PRO A 52 -18.05 -4.01 6.28
CA PRO A 52 -17.65 -2.80 5.54
C PRO A 52 -17.38 -1.61 6.46
N LEU A 53 -16.40 -0.78 6.09
CA LEU A 53 -16.15 0.50 6.78
C LEU A 53 -17.27 1.50 6.45
N GLY A 54 -17.73 2.25 7.44
CA GLY A 54 -18.65 3.37 7.27
C GLY A 54 -18.34 4.48 8.27
N ASP A 55 -18.38 5.72 7.81
CA ASP A 55 -18.09 6.90 8.64
C ASP A 55 -19.35 7.63 9.14
N ASN A 56 -20.53 7.24 8.64
CA ASN A 56 -21.84 7.76 9.03
C ASN A 56 -22.97 6.76 8.69
N SER A 57 -24.21 7.01 9.13
CA SER A 57 -25.36 6.10 9.03
C SER A 57 -25.67 5.61 7.61
N HIS A 58 -25.35 6.40 6.58
CA HIS A 58 -25.62 6.10 5.17
C HIS A 58 -24.38 6.16 4.29
N ASN A 59 -23.18 6.17 4.88
CA ASN A 59 -21.91 6.33 4.17
C ASN A 59 -21.04 5.07 4.28
N TYR A 60 -21.50 3.99 3.65
CA TYR A 60 -20.72 2.75 3.60
C TYR A 60 -19.73 2.78 2.44
N TRP A 61 -18.47 2.48 2.72
CA TRP A 61 -17.38 2.50 1.76
C TRP A 61 -17.33 1.19 0.96
N SER A 62 -18.47 0.60 0.60
CA SER A 62 -18.53 -0.64 -0.20
C SER A 62 -18.33 -0.40 -1.70
N GLY A 63 -18.45 0.85 -2.17
CA GLY A 63 -18.30 1.19 -3.59
C GLY A 63 -16.89 0.94 -4.16
N TYR A 64 -15.83 1.02 -3.34
CA TYR A 64 -14.47 0.76 -3.84
C TYR A 64 -14.21 -0.72 -4.13
N PHE A 65 -15.08 -1.63 -3.66
CA PHE A 65 -15.04 -3.05 -3.99
C PHE A 65 -15.22 -3.31 -5.49
N THR A 66 -16.00 -2.49 -6.19
CA THR A 66 -16.27 -2.63 -7.64
C THR A 66 -15.66 -1.52 -8.49
N SER A 67 -15.39 -0.34 -7.93
CA SER A 67 -14.80 0.80 -8.64
C SER A 67 -13.54 0.41 -9.43
N ARG A 68 -13.44 0.85 -10.70
CA ARG A 68 -12.33 0.52 -11.63
C ARG A 68 -12.15 -1.01 -11.83
N PRO A 69 -13.17 -1.72 -12.34
CA PRO A 69 -13.14 -3.19 -12.46
C PRO A 69 -12.05 -3.69 -13.44
N ALA A 70 -11.76 -2.94 -14.51
CA ALA A 70 -10.70 -3.27 -15.46
C ALA A 70 -9.31 -3.30 -14.79
N LEU A 71 -9.00 -2.31 -13.95
CA LEU A 71 -7.74 -2.26 -13.19
C LEU A 71 -7.65 -3.41 -12.18
N LYS A 72 -8.74 -3.70 -11.46
CA LYS A 72 -8.80 -4.84 -10.54
C LYS A 72 -8.53 -6.18 -11.25
N ARG A 73 -9.09 -6.36 -12.47
CA ARG A 73 -8.81 -7.53 -13.31
C ARG A 73 -7.35 -7.55 -13.77
N GLN A 74 -6.80 -6.42 -14.20
CA GLN A 74 -5.41 -6.32 -14.64
C GLN A 74 -4.43 -6.73 -13.54
N VAL A 75 -4.64 -6.28 -12.30
CA VAL A 75 -3.83 -6.70 -11.14
C VAL A 75 -3.89 -8.22 -10.95
N ARG A 76 -5.09 -8.82 -10.98
CA ARG A 76 -5.25 -10.28 -10.83
C ARG A 76 -4.50 -11.07 -11.91
N VAL A 77 -4.63 -10.66 -13.17
CA VAL A 77 -3.93 -11.32 -14.29
C VAL A 77 -2.42 -11.14 -14.18
N SER A 78 -1.95 -9.93 -13.86
CA SER A 78 -0.53 -9.62 -13.75
C SER A 78 0.12 -10.33 -12.57
N THR A 79 -0.57 -10.46 -11.44
CA THR A 79 -0.08 -11.24 -10.28
C THR A 79 0.11 -12.71 -10.64
N ASN A 80 -0.84 -13.32 -11.36
CA ASN A 80 -0.71 -14.70 -11.82
C ASN A 80 0.45 -14.86 -12.81
N LEU A 81 0.58 -13.93 -13.77
CA LEU A 81 1.68 -13.94 -14.73
C LEU A 81 3.04 -13.83 -14.02
N LEU A 82 3.16 -12.92 -13.03
CA LEU A 82 4.39 -12.76 -12.24
C LEU A 82 4.73 -14.03 -11.45
N ALA A 83 3.73 -14.69 -10.86
CA ALA A 83 3.94 -15.95 -10.14
C ALA A 83 4.44 -17.06 -11.07
N SER A 84 3.83 -17.23 -12.25
CA SER A 84 4.26 -18.20 -13.25
C SER A 84 5.65 -17.88 -13.81
N ALA A 85 5.94 -16.60 -14.08
CA ALA A 85 7.27 -16.17 -14.53
C ALA A 85 8.36 -16.51 -13.51
N ARG A 86 8.11 -16.28 -12.21
CA ARG A 86 9.03 -16.68 -11.12
C ARG A 86 9.22 -18.20 -11.02
N GLN A 87 8.17 -18.98 -11.25
CA GLN A 87 8.29 -20.44 -11.28
C GLN A 87 9.14 -20.90 -12.47
N LEU A 88 8.92 -20.31 -13.64
CA LEU A 88 9.73 -20.58 -14.83
C LEU A 88 11.19 -20.20 -14.59
N GLU A 89 11.47 -18.99 -14.09
CA GLU A 89 12.82 -18.52 -13.75
C GLU A 89 13.57 -19.53 -12.88
N LEU A 90 12.91 -20.09 -11.86
CA LEU A 90 13.46 -21.13 -10.99
C LEU A 90 13.70 -22.47 -11.72
N VAL A 91 12.76 -22.91 -12.55
CA VAL A 91 12.83 -24.21 -13.25
C VAL A 91 13.88 -24.20 -14.36
N THR A 92 13.99 -23.08 -15.08
CA THR A 92 14.94 -22.92 -16.19
C THR A 92 16.30 -22.42 -15.72
N ASN A 93 16.44 -22.07 -14.43
CA ASN A 93 17.63 -21.43 -13.88
C ASN A 93 18.03 -20.17 -14.67
N THR A 94 17.02 -19.40 -15.09
CA THR A 94 17.22 -18.23 -15.96
C THR A 94 17.92 -17.12 -15.22
N THR A 95 18.95 -16.54 -15.84
CA THR A 95 19.72 -15.43 -15.24
C THR A 95 19.30 -14.08 -15.81
N ALA A 96 19.54 -12.99 -15.07
CA ALA A 96 19.19 -11.63 -15.52
C ALA A 96 19.80 -11.26 -16.89
N ALA A 97 20.98 -11.81 -17.21
CA ALA A 97 21.65 -11.59 -18.50
C ALA A 97 20.86 -12.19 -19.69
N GLU A 98 20.11 -13.27 -19.46
CA GLU A 98 19.33 -13.95 -20.51
C GLU A 98 18.01 -13.24 -20.81
N VAL A 99 17.47 -12.48 -19.85
CA VAL A 99 16.18 -11.77 -19.98
C VAL A 99 16.37 -10.33 -20.49
N GLY A 100 17.52 -9.72 -20.22
CA GLY A 100 17.82 -8.33 -20.60
C GLY A 100 18.18 -8.11 -22.07
N ALA A 101 18.24 -9.17 -22.89
CA ALA A 101 18.55 -9.03 -24.31
C ALA A 101 17.36 -8.36 -25.03
N PRO A 102 17.56 -7.21 -25.72
CA PRO A 102 16.50 -6.60 -26.49
C PRO A 102 16.05 -7.57 -27.58
N THR A 103 14.80 -8.01 -27.51
CA THR A 103 14.17 -8.79 -28.57
C THR A 103 14.09 -7.91 -29.82
N PRO A 104 14.67 -8.33 -30.96
CA PRO A 104 14.47 -7.64 -32.23
C PRO A 104 13.02 -7.82 -32.65
N HIS A 105 12.16 -6.88 -32.26
CA HIS A 105 10.80 -6.82 -32.80
C HIS A 105 10.90 -6.19 -34.18
N ALA A 106 11.00 -7.03 -35.21
CA ALA A 106 10.73 -6.59 -36.57
C ALA A 106 9.27 -6.14 -36.62
N SER A 107 9.03 -4.87 -36.91
CA SER A 107 7.67 -4.39 -37.17
C SER A 107 7.07 -5.25 -38.29
N PRO A 108 5.81 -5.70 -38.16
CA PRO A 108 5.10 -6.31 -39.28
C PRO A 108 5.17 -5.38 -40.50
N PRO A 109 5.19 -5.90 -41.74
CA PRO A 109 5.05 -5.06 -42.92
C PRO A 109 3.72 -4.29 -42.83
N VAL A 110 3.79 -3.01 -42.46
CA VAL A 110 2.64 -2.11 -42.54
C VAL A 110 2.52 -1.59 -43.97
N GLY A 111 1.30 -1.41 -44.44
CA GLY A 111 1.04 -0.76 -45.71
C GLY A 111 1.37 0.74 -45.65
N SER A 112 1.20 1.43 -46.78
CA SER A 112 1.43 2.87 -46.88
C SER A 112 0.20 3.70 -46.47
N SER A 113 -0.79 3.10 -45.80
CA SER A 113 -2.03 3.77 -45.41
C SER A 113 -1.83 4.62 -44.15
N TRP A 114 -2.47 5.79 -44.09
CA TRP A 114 -2.45 6.63 -42.90
C TRP A 114 -3.09 5.96 -41.67
N THR A 115 -3.93 4.95 -41.88
CA THR A 115 -4.57 4.17 -40.80
C THR A 115 -3.66 3.14 -40.16
N ASP A 116 -2.56 2.72 -40.83
CA ASP A 116 -1.67 1.67 -40.31
C ASP A 116 -0.82 2.13 -39.13
N SER A 117 -0.71 3.44 -38.89
CA SER A 117 -0.04 3.97 -37.69
C SER A 117 -0.86 3.83 -36.41
N LEU A 118 -2.13 3.45 -36.51
CA LEU A 118 -3.05 3.26 -35.38
C LEU A 118 -3.13 1.80 -34.90
N GLU A 119 -2.58 0.85 -35.67
CA GLU A 119 -2.59 -0.59 -35.38
C GLU A 119 -1.44 -1.03 -34.43
N GLY A 120 -0.74 -0.08 -33.80
CA GLY A 120 0.34 -0.34 -32.86
C GLY A 120 -0.16 -0.84 -31.50
N VAL A 121 0.04 -2.14 -31.25
CA VAL A 121 -0.02 -2.82 -29.94
C VAL A 121 0.94 -2.18 -28.94
#